data_AF-A0AAD0JH37-F1
#
_entry.id   AF-A0AAD0JH37-F1
#
_cell.length_a   1.000
_cell.length_b   1.000
_cell.length_c   1.000
_cell.angle_alpha   90.00
_cell.angle_beta   90.00
_cell.angle_gamma   90.00
#
_symmetry.space_group_name_H-M   'P 1'
#
loop_
_entity.id
_entity.type
_entity.pdbx_description
1 polymer ?
#
loop_
_entity_poly.entity_id
_entity_poly.type
_entity_poly.pdbx_seq_one_letter_code
_entity_poly.pdbx_strand_id
1 'polypeptide(L)'
;MMQLRVPVALLGLLLPMMASCSSPAGRYQQATIQDRGGVPCFGVPDTRETRANAPLITGVSVMEVGTGGAPIWERDFLQSGSAEPPLPPGQCLPYGEGGPPAPALQSGKRYQVELWGRTPGTPGNKDEAQSRWFNGRFCMVDVAGKVVTKAGESECAASPRP
;
A
#
# COMPACT_ATOMS: atom_id res chain seq x y z
N MET A 1 20.84 53.94 -14.43
CA MET A 1 19.71 53.10 -13.96
C MET A 1 18.84 52.78 -15.15
N MET A 2 18.75 51.51 -15.57
CA MET A 2 17.91 51.08 -16.70
C MET A 2 16.77 50.23 -16.13
N GLN A 3 15.54 50.76 -16.19
CA GLN A 3 14.33 50.06 -15.75
C GLN A 3 13.95 49.02 -16.82
N LEU A 4 14.17 47.74 -16.51
CA LEU A 4 13.74 46.63 -17.36
C LEU A 4 12.22 46.46 -17.21
N ARG A 5 11.45 46.95 -18.18
CA ARG A 5 10.02 46.65 -18.27
C ARG A 5 9.86 45.24 -18.84
N VAL A 6 9.69 44.26 -17.96
CA VAL A 6 9.31 42.89 -18.34
C VAL A 6 7.86 42.93 -18.84
N PRO A 7 7.58 42.60 -20.11
CA PRO A 7 6.23 42.63 -20.63
C PRO A 7 5.44 41.47 -20.02
N VAL A 8 4.26 41.77 -19.46
CA VAL A 8 3.33 40.80 -18.85
C VAL A 8 2.98 39.64 -19.80
N ALA A 9 3.10 39.86 -21.11
CA ALA A 9 2.94 38.83 -22.13
C ALA A 9 3.98 37.69 -22.04
N LEU A 10 5.18 37.94 -21.52
CA LEU A 10 6.22 36.90 -21.37
C LEU A 10 5.94 35.95 -20.19
N LEU A 11 5.19 36.39 -19.18
CA LEU A 11 4.78 35.52 -18.06
C LEU A 11 3.70 34.52 -18.47
N GLY A 12 2.83 34.87 -19.43
CA GLY A 12 1.74 33.99 -19.90
C GLY A 12 2.22 32.81 -20.77
N LEU A 13 3.35 32.96 -21.45
CA LEU A 13 3.92 31.94 -22.34
C LEU A 13 4.76 30.87 -21.63
N LEU A 14 5.13 31.08 -20.36
CA LEU A 14 5.89 30.12 -19.55
C LEU A 14 5.01 29.14 -18.76
N LEU A 15 3.68 29.23 -18.90
CA LEU A 15 2.71 28.43 -18.14
C LEU A 15 2.26 27.06 -18.72
N PRO A 16 2.64 26.57 -19.92
CA PRO A 16 2.16 25.25 -20.38
C PRO A 16 3.16 24.10 -20.21
N MET A 17 4.14 24.17 -19.28
CA MET A 17 5.05 23.04 -18.99
C MET A 17 4.91 22.43 -17.58
N MET A 18 3.79 22.66 -16.90
CA MET A 18 3.46 21.97 -15.65
C MET A 18 2.42 20.86 -15.87
N ALA A 19 2.49 20.17 -17.01
CA ALA A 19 1.85 18.87 -17.25
C ALA A 19 3.03 17.88 -17.36
N SER A 20 3.21 16.81 -16.58
CA SER A 20 2.27 15.97 -15.85
C SER A 20 3.05 15.17 -14.79
N CYS A 21 3.24 15.73 -13.59
CA CYS A 21 3.82 14.98 -12.46
C CYS A 21 2.75 14.43 -11.50
N SER A 22 1.45 14.59 -11.80
CA SER A 22 0.39 13.97 -11.01
C SER A 22 0.36 12.47 -11.26
N SER A 23 0.48 11.68 -10.20
CA SER A 23 0.29 10.23 -10.31
C SER A 23 -1.12 9.90 -10.83
N PRO A 24 -1.28 8.83 -11.64
CA PRO A 24 -2.60 8.35 -12.04
C PRO A 24 -3.53 8.19 -10.84
N ALA A 25 -4.81 8.52 -11.02
CA ALA A 25 -5.82 8.33 -10.01
C ALA A 25 -5.81 6.88 -9.50
N GLY A 26 -5.89 6.72 -8.16
CA GLY A 26 -5.87 5.42 -7.51
C GLY A 26 -4.52 4.69 -7.55
N ARG A 27 -3.41 5.34 -7.97
CA ARG A 27 -2.06 4.74 -7.88
C ARG A 27 -1.67 4.43 -6.44
N TYR A 28 -1.92 5.36 -5.52
CA TYR A 28 -1.65 5.20 -4.10
C TYR A 28 -2.98 5.20 -3.35
N GLN A 29 -3.24 4.13 -2.62
CA GLN A 29 -4.47 3.94 -1.87
C GLN A 29 -4.16 3.35 -0.48
N GLN A 30 -5.14 3.39 0.41
CA GLN A 30 -5.01 2.76 1.72
C GLN A 30 -5.31 1.26 1.61
N ALA A 31 -4.44 0.41 2.13
CA ALA A 31 -4.71 -1.02 2.27
C ALA A 31 -5.79 -1.27 3.32
N THR A 32 -6.63 -2.27 3.10
CA THR A 32 -7.51 -2.79 4.16
C THR A 32 -6.74 -3.80 4.99
N ILE A 33 -6.90 -3.75 6.31
CA ILE A 33 -6.24 -4.67 7.23
C ILE A 33 -7.31 -5.29 8.12
N GLN A 34 -7.36 -6.62 8.13
CA GLN A 34 -8.34 -7.40 8.88
C GLN A 34 -7.62 -8.32 9.86
N ASP A 35 -8.18 -8.53 11.04
CA ASP A 35 -7.73 -9.61 11.92
C ASP A 35 -8.35 -10.94 11.47
N ARG A 36 -7.51 -11.96 11.28
CA ARG A 36 -7.93 -13.34 11.02
C ARG A 36 -7.38 -14.24 12.13
N GLY A 37 -7.90 -14.06 13.34
CA GLY A 37 -7.50 -14.89 14.49
C GLY A 37 -6.11 -14.54 15.02
N GLY A 38 -5.80 -13.25 15.11
CA GLY A 38 -4.49 -12.75 15.54
C GLY A 38 -3.44 -12.65 14.42
N VAL A 39 -3.79 -13.06 13.20
CA VAL A 39 -2.96 -12.89 12.01
C VAL A 39 -3.52 -11.75 11.15
N PRO A 40 -2.72 -10.69 10.86
CA PRO A 40 -3.14 -9.65 9.93
C PRO A 40 -3.37 -10.21 8.52
N CYS A 41 -4.43 -9.76 7.88
CA CYS A 41 -4.74 -10.08 6.49
C CYS A 41 -4.90 -8.79 5.69
N PHE A 42 -4.12 -8.68 4.61
CA PHE A 42 -3.93 -7.43 3.86
C PHE A 42 -4.70 -7.45 2.54
N GLY A 43 -5.56 -6.46 2.34
CA GLY A 43 -6.45 -6.38 1.18
C GLY A 43 -6.43 -4.99 0.53
N VAL A 44 -7.24 -4.86 -0.51
CA VAL A 44 -7.43 -3.61 -1.25
C VAL A 44 -8.76 -2.95 -0.85
N PRO A 45 -8.87 -1.61 -0.94
CA PRO A 45 -10.10 -0.91 -0.58
C PRO A 45 -11.23 -1.26 -1.55
N ASP A 46 -12.46 -1.19 -1.07
CA ASP A 46 -13.66 -1.45 -1.87
C ASP A 46 -14.10 -0.19 -2.63
N THR A 47 -13.42 0.11 -3.73
CA THR A 47 -13.69 1.25 -4.60
C THR A 47 -14.32 0.81 -5.92
N ARG A 48 -14.85 1.76 -6.69
CA ARG A 48 -15.38 1.45 -8.03
C ARG A 48 -14.29 0.83 -8.92
N GLU A 49 -13.06 1.33 -8.80
CA GLU A 49 -11.91 0.92 -9.58
C GLU A 49 -11.48 -0.52 -9.25
N THR A 50 -11.35 -0.86 -7.96
CA THR A 50 -10.93 -2.20 -7.51
C THR A 50 -12.03 -3.26 -7.71
N ARG A 51 -13.30 -2.86 -7.68
CA ARG A 51 -14.43 -3.74 -8.08
C ARG A 51 -14.46 -4.01 -9.57
N ALA A 52 -14.20 -3.00 -10.39
CA ALA A 52 -14.22 -3.14 -11.84
C ALA A 52 -13.06 -4.00 -12.35
N ASN A 53 -11.86 -3.80 -11.79
CA ASN A 53 -10.66 -4.53 -12.17
C ASN A 53 -9.81 -4.83 -10.94
N ALA A 54 -9.87 -6.08 -10.47
CA ALA A 54 -9.03 -6.53 -9.36
C ALA A 54 -7.55 -6.37 -9.72
N PRO A 55 -6.74 -5.70 -8.88
CA PRO A 55 -5.30 -5.61 -9.10
C PRO A 55 -4.67 -7.00 -9.00
N LEU A 56 -3.73 -7.29 -9.90
CA LEU A 56 -2.79 -8.39 -9.77
C LEU A 56 -1.66 -7.94 -8.85
N ILE A 57 -1.49 -8.64 -7.74
CA ILE A 57 -0.49 -8.28 -6.73
C ILE A 57 0.85 -8.90 -7.13
N THR A 58 1.87 -8.05 -7.25
CA THR A 58 3.24 -8.47 -7.57
C THR A 58 4.06 -8.65 -6.30
N GLY A 59 3.68 -8.01 -5.19
CA GLY A 59 4.27 -8.30 -3.90
C GLY A 59 3.60 -7.61 -2.71
N VAL A 60 4.00 -8.05 -1.53
CA VAL A 60 3.60 -7.50 -0.23
C VAL A 60 4.79 -7.49 0.70
N SER A 61 4.98 -6.40 1.43
CA SER A 61 5.99 -6.26 2.47
C SER A 61 5.38 -5.76 3.77
N VAL A 62 5.97 -6.17 4.88
CA VAL A 62 5.63 -5.68 6.22
C VAL A 62 6.89 -5.21 6.90
N MET A 63 6.82 -4.01 7.47
CA MET A 63 7.92 -3.35 8.16
C MET A 63 7.49 -3.01 9.59
N GLU A 64 8.42 -3.13 10.54
CA GLU A 64 8.23 -2.53 11.87
C GLU A 64 8.42 -1.01 11.79
N VAL A 65 7.51 -0.25 12.40
CA VAL A 65 7.61 1.21 12.40
C VAL A 65 8.75 1.65 13.32
N GLY A 66 9.66 2.48 12.81
CA GLY A 66 10.77 3.04 13.57
C GLY A 66 12.10 2.28 13.47
N THR A 67 12.18 1.22 12.65
CA THR A 67 13.39 0.39 12.50
C THR A 67 14.21 0.69 11.24
N GLY A 68 13.98 1.82 10.57
CA GLY A 68 14.73 2.21 9.37
C GLY A 68 14.21 1.65 8.04
N GLY A 69 13.02 1.03 8.05
CA GLY A 69 12.27 0.74 6.83
C GLY A 69 12.65 -0.55 6.10
N ALA A 70 13.54 -1.38 6.65
CA ALA A 70 13.75 -2.72 6.13
C ALA A 70 12.51 -3.60 6.41
N PRO A 71 12.01 -4.38 5.44
CA PRO A 71 10.90 -5.29 5.68
C PRO A 71 11.34 -6.42 6.61
N ILE A 72 10.51 -6.73 7.61
CA ILE A 72 10.67 -7.91 8.48
C ILE A 72 10.12 -9.16 7.80
N TRP A 73 9.28 -8.98 6.79
CA TRP A 73 8.76 -10.02 5.93
C TRP A 73 8.38 -9.42 4.59
N GLU A 74 8.65 -10.15 3.53
CA GLU A 74 8.29 -9.78 2.16
C GLU A 74 7.97 -11.02 1.36
N ARG A 75 6.96 -10.91 0.51
CA ARG A 75 6.63 -11.90 -0.51
C ARG A 75 6.55 -11.19 -1.85
N ASP A 76 7.54 -11.43 -2.70
CA ASP A 76 7.56 -10.99 -4.09
C ASP A 76 7.18 -12.18 -5.02
N PHE A 77 6.08 -12.03 -5.75
CA PHE A 77 5.56 -13.06 -6.65
C PHE A 77 6.36 -13.14 -7.95
N LEU A 78 6.88 -12.01 -8.42
CA LEU A 78 7.71 -11.94 -9.63
C LEU A 78 9.05 -12.61 -9.38
N GLN A 79 9.70 -12.30 -8.26
CA GLN A 79 11.00 -12.87 -7.90
C GLN A 79 10.90 -14.39 -7.65
N SER A 80 9.80 -14.86 -7.07
CA SER A 80 9.58 -16.28 -6.81
C SER A 80 9.08 -17.06 -8.03
N GLY A 81 8.78 -16.39 -9.15
CA GLY A 81 8.18 -17.01 -10.34
C GLY A 81 6.76 -17.56 -10.10
N SER A 82 6.11 -17.14 -9.02
CA SER A 82 4.74 -17.53 -8.67
C SER A 82 3.73 -16.73 -9.48
N ALA A 83 2.53 -17.28 -9.64
CA ALA A 83 1.43 -16.54 -10.24
C ALA A 83 1.05 -15.32 -9.36
N GLU A 84 0.95 -14.14 -9.97
CA GLU A 84 0.43 -12.92 -9.34
C GLU A 84 -1.06 -13.11 -8.99
N PRO A 85 -1.47 -13.10 -7.72
CA PRO A 85 -2.87 -13.31 -7.37
C PRO A 85 -3.70 -12.06 -7.71
N PRO A 86 -4.87 -12.21 -8.35
CA PRO A 86 -5.86 -11.15 -8.38
C PRO A 86 -6.42 -10.94 -6.98
N LEU A 87 -6.49 -9.68 -6.54
CA LEU A 87 -6.96 -9.32 -5.20
C LEU A 87 -8.18 -8.40 -5.27
N PRO A 88 -9.40 -8.93 -5.43
CA PRO A 88 -10.62 -8.14 -5.39
C PRO A 88 -10.95 -7.67 -3.95
N PRO A 89 -11.81 -6.65 -3.79
CA PRO A 89 -12.29 -6.24 -2.48
C PRO A 89 -12.87 -7.40 -1.66
N GLY A 90 -12.60 -7.41 -0.36
CA GLY A 90 -13.04 -8.46 0.58
C GLY A 90 -12.12 -9.69 0.64
N GLN A 91 -11.23 -9.89 -0.33
CA GLN A 91 -10.14 -10.86 -0.25
C GLN A 91 -8.87 -10.21 0.32
N CYS A 92 -7.98 -11.03 0.88
CA CYS A 92 -6.75 -10.54 1.50
C CYS A 92 -5.64 -11.60 1.49
N LEU A 93 -4.40 -11.13 1.59
CA LEU A 93 -3.19 -11.94 1.73
C LEU A 93 -2.82 -12.04 3.23
N PRO A 94 -2.79 -13.24 3.82
CA PRO A 94 -2.39 -13.40 5.21
C PRO A 94 -0.90 -13.15 5.42
N TYR A 95 -0.56 -12.50 6.54
CA TYR A 95 0.83 -12.30 6.94
C TYR A 95 1.55 -13.64 7.10
N GLY A 96 2.73 -13.77 6.48
CA GLY A 96 3.58 -14.96 6.57
C GLY A 96 3.22 -16.11 5.62
N GLU A 97 2.19 -15.98 4.80
CA GLU A 97 1.79 -17.05 3.89
C GLU A 97 2.48 -16.96 2.53
N GLY A 98 3.05 -18.10 2.08
CA GLY A 98 3.58 -18.30 0.72
C GLY A 98 4.85 -17.51 0.39
N GLY A 99 5.50 -16.91 1.39
CA GLY A 99 6.83 -16.31 1.31
C GLY A 99 7.84 -17.04 2.20
N PRO A 100 9.01 -16.43 2.47
CA PRO A 100 9.92 -16.91 3.51
C PRO A 100 9.23 -16.91 4.88
N PRO A 101 9.71 -17.71 5.84
CA PRO A 101 9.18 -17.73 7.20
C PRO A 101 9.11 -16.31 7.79
N ALA A 102 7.91 -15.89 8.18
CA ALA A 102 7.71 -14.60 8.82
C ALA A 102 8.03 -14.66 10.32
N PRO A 103 8.72 -13.66 10.87
CA PRO A 103 8.86 -13.54 12.31
C PRO A 103 7.48 -13.30 12.98
N ALA A 104 7.34 -13.73 14.22
CA ALA A 104 6.12 -13.45 14.98
C ALA A 104 5.98 -11.94 15.24
N LEU A 105 4.80 -11.40 14.94
CA LEU A 105 4.48 -10.01 15.26
C LEU A 105 4.25 -9.87 16.76
N GLN A 106 4.80 -8.82 17.37
CA GLN A 106 4.83 -8.65 18.82
C GLN A 106 3.73 -7.70 19.28
N SER A 107 3.05 -8.05 20.37
CA SER A 107 2.10 -7.16 21.04
C SER A 107 2.78 -5.85 21.47
N GLY A 108 2.05 -4.73 21.35
CA GLY A 108 2.56 -3.39 21.64
C GLY A 108 3.42 -2.77 20.53
N LYS A 109 3.73 -3.52 19.46
CA LYS A 109 4.45 -2.99 18.29
C LYS A 109 3.51 -2.47 17.22
N ARG A 110 4.05 -1.54 16.42
CA ARG A 110 3.39 -0.94 15.26
C ARG A 110 4.12 -1.37 13.99
N TYR A 111 3.34 -1.62 12.96
CA TYR A 111 3.78 -2.12 11.69
C TYR A 111 3.14 -1.34 10.54
N GLN A 112 3.79 -1.39 9.39
CA GLN A 112 3.27 -0.89 8.12
C GLN A 112 3.26 -2.04 7.13
N VAL A 113 2.20 -2.13 6.33
CA VAL A 113 2.12 -2.99 5.16
C VAL A 113 2.17 -2.14 3.91
N GLU A 114 2.88 -2.64 2.90
CA GLU A 114 2.83 -2.14 1.53
C GLU A 114 2.49 -3.30 0.59
N LEU A 115 1.43 -3.16 -0.20
CA LEU A 115 1.13 -4.05 -1.31
C LEU A 115 1.40 -3.29 -2.61
N TRP A 116 2.10 -3.93 -3.54
CA TRP A 116 2.29 -3.39 -4.88
C TRP A 116 1.82 -4.37 -5.93
N GLY A 117 1.32 -3.81 -7.03
CA GLY A 117 0.74 -4.59 -8.10
C GLY A 117 0.36 -3.72 -9.28
N ARG A 118 -0.52 -4.28 -10.11
CA ARG A 118 -1.03 -3.60 -11.31
C ARG A 118 -2.49 -3.92 -11.54
N THR A 119 -3.25 -2.94 -11.96
CA THR A 119 -4.53 -3.18 -12.62
C THR A 119 -4.23 -3.50 -14.08
N PRO A 120 -4.60 -4.68 -14.61
CA PRO A 120 -4.43 -4.99 -16.02
C PRO A 120 -5.17 -3.98 -16.90
N GLY A 121 -4.56 -3.61 -18.04
CA GLY A 121 -5.25 -2.90 -19.11
C GLY A 121 -6.05 -3.85 -20.01
N THR A 122 -6.35 -3.43 -21.23
CA THR A 122 -7.01 -4.28 -22.22
C THR A 122 -6.18 -5.55 -22.47
N PRO A 123 -6.80 -6.75 -22.53
CA PRO A 123 -6.09 -7.98 -22.85
C PRO A 123 -5.26 -7.84 -24.13
N GLY A 124 -3.96 -8.14 -24.05
CA GLY A 124 -3.03 -8.01 -25.18
C GLY A 124 -2.31 -6.66 -25.26
N ASN A 125 -2.75 -5.62 -24.52
CA ASN A 125 -2.04 -4.34 -24.44
C ASN A 125 -1.43 -4.14 -23.04
N LYS A 126 -0.14 -4.46 -22.89
CA LYS A 126 0.57 -4.34 -21.61
C LYS A 126 0.83 -2.90 -21.18
N ASP A 127 0.90 -1.97 -22.14
CA ASP A 127 1.22 -0.56 -21.88
C ASP A 127 0.07 0.18 -21.18
N GLU A 128 -1.13 -0.40 -21.19
CA GLU A 128 -2.29 0.13 -20.48
C GLU A 128 -2.32 -0.28 -19.00
N ALA A 129 -1.48 -1.22 -18.55
CA ALA A 129 -1.46 -1.65 -17.17
C ALA A 129 -1.07 -0.50 -16.23
N GLN A 130 -1.86 -0.30 -15.18
CA GLN A 130 -1.65 0.79 -14.23
C GLN A 130 -1.05 0.24 -12.95
N SER A 131 0.13 0.71 -12.56
CA SER A 131 0.73 0.33 -11.29
C SER A 131 -0.10 0.82 -10.10
N ARG A 132 -0.16 0.02 -9.04
CA ARG A 132 -0.94 0.26 -7.82
C ARG A 132 -0.10 -0.02 -6.58
N TRP A 133 -0.23 0.86 -5.59
CA TRP A 133 0.35 0.75 -4.26
C TRP A 133 -0.75 0.93 -3.21
N PHE A 134 -0.80 0.01 -2.27
CA PHE A 134 -1.74 0.03 -1.15
C PHE A 134 -0.96 -0.01 0.15
N ASN A 135 -1.05 1.06 0.94
CA ASN A 135 -0.28 1.20 2.18
C ASN A 135 -1.21 1.24 3.38
N GLY A 136 -0.80 0.63 4.49
CA GLY A 136 -1.59 0.67 5.72
C GLY A 136 -0.71 0.54 6.96
N ARG A 137 -1.16 1.13 8.07
CA ARG A 137 -0.53 0.96 9.38
C ARG A 137 -1.43 0.12 10.28
N PHE A 138 -0.81 -0.71 11.10
CA PHE A 138 -1.50 -1.53 12.08
C PHE A 138 -0.63 -1.77 13.30
N CYS A 139 -1.21 -2.35 14.34
CA CYS A 139 -0.52 -2.75 15.54
C CYS A 139 -1.08 -4.07 16.05
N MET A 140 -0.24 -4.79 16.79
CA MET A 140 -0.66 -5.96 17.54
C MET A 140 -0.97 -5.52 18.96
N VAL A 141 -2.16 -5.89 19.45
CA VAL A 141 -2.64 -5.52 20.77
C VAL A 141 -3.03 -6.79 21.52
N ASP A 142 -2.68 -6.87 22.80
CA ASP A 142 -3.22 -7.90 23.68
C ASP A 142 -4.59 -7.46 24.20
N VAL A 143 -5.62 -8.25 23.92
CA VAL A 143 -6.97 -8.07 24.46
C VAL A 143 -7.34 -9.33 25.22
N ALA A 144 -7.30 -9.24 26.55
CA ALA A 144 -7.65 -10.31 27.47
C ALA A 144 -6.86 -11.62 27.22
N GLY A 145 -5.54 -11.51 26.97
CA GLY A 145 -4.64 -12.64 26.72
C GLY A 145 -4.68 -13.16 25.29
N LYS A 146 -5.41 -12.48 24.39
CA LYS A 146 -5.44 -12.79 22.95
C LYS A 146 -4.82 -11.64 22.17
N VAL A 147 -3.81 -11.95 21.37
CA VAL A 147 -3.24 -11.01 20.41
C VAL A 147 -4.22 -10.77 19.27
N VAL A 148 -4.52 -9.52 18.98
CA VAL A 148 -5.39 -9.06 17.89
C VAL A 148 -4.72 -7.98 17.05
N THR A 149 -5.09 -7.94 15.77
CA THR A 149 -4.69 -6.90 14.83
C THR A 149 -5.63 -5.69 14.93
N LYS A 150 -5.07 -4.49 15.06
CA LYS A 150 -5.81 -3.21 15.01
C LYS A 150 -5.29 -2.34 13.88
N ALA A 151 -6.21 -1.78 13.09
CA ALA A 151 -5.87 -1.08 11.85
C ALA A 151 -5.99 0.44 12.05
N GLY A 152 -5.05 1.19 11.47
CA GLY A 152 -5.04 2.65 11.56
C GLY A 152 -4.35 3.19 12.82
N GLU A 153 -3.92 4.45 12.72
CA GLU A 153 -3.04 5.07 13.71
C GLU A 153 -3.76 5.40 15.03
N SER A 154 -5.04 5.77 14.96
CA SER A 154 -5.88 6.06 16.12
C SER A 154 -6.14 4.83 16.99
N GLU A 155 -6.38 3.67 16.38
CA GLU A 155 -6.56 2.42 17.11
C GLU A 155 -5.27 1.99 17.81
N CYS A 156 -4.11 2.29 17.22
CA CYS A 156 -2.80 2.00 17.78
C CYS A 156 -2.34 2.97 18.88
N ALA A 157 -3.07 4.07 19.10
CA ALA A 157 -2.85 4.98 20.22
C ALA A 157 -3.66 4.59 21.47
N ALA A 158 -4.77 3.86 21.29
CA ALA A 158 -5.68 3.48 22.37
C ALA A 158 -5.26 2.21 23.15
N SER A 159 -4.22 1.49 22.69
CA SER A 159 -3.68 0.37 23.45
C SER A 159 -3.01 0.89 24.74
N PRO A 160 -3.35 0.35 25.92
CA PRO A 160 -2.69 0.74 27.17
C PRO A 160 -1.18 0.56 26.99
N ARG A 161 -0.39 1.56 27.37
CA ARG A 161 1.04 1.34 27.58
C ARG A 161 1.18 0.36 28.75
N PRO A 162 2.14 -0.58 28.69
CA PRO A 162 2.45 -1.46 29.81
C PRO A 162 2.82 -0.65 31.06
#